data_AF-C4RMA0-F1
#
_entry.id   AF-C4RMA0-F1
#
_cell.length_a   1.000
_cell.length_b   1.000
_cell.length_c   1.000
_cell.angle_alpha   90.00
_cell.angle_beta   90.00
_cell.angle_gamma   90.00
#
_symmetry.space_group_name_H-M   'P 1'
#
loop_
_entity.id
_entity.type
_entity.pdbx_description
1 polymer ?
#
loop_
_entity_poly.entity_id
_entity_poly.type
_entity_poly.pdbx_seq_one_letter_code
_entity_poly.pdbx_strand_id
1 'polypeptide(L)'
;MRPDLTADGAGLAGDRVLAAGSTGRILLAAAVRALRGQDCADLRDPGTPSRFTGVPEPVRRAAAVRAANRVALTPDQAAEVDAARVARWIVDQYPRRCYPGVVLGSPHGAAVHLAVALGVPWLPAAFESTVHWRGGAVDRPGPALDHGAALAARLLAGNPDVHVRQVHCPASRGPLAGATVSLTVRWRSLPAAYARFLADRLAPDAPVLLLRDARTWPVYDAGHGHSFQAGSPASGLDPVDFHPDSHTLRQVLRSVGGDGARWEPPQAVCPQGYAEHGVEPGFELAVRDWAGRRGHRVHRVLFCRPEALSAAVADLYRGWLRRAGKTGDRLVVECGGLLDPWQVLRAGLVPYWCENATRRSVDAAEWWLAGSEPFSSVDVLPESPGMRSPALAGLPQWLAVAAFGRRRRALDRTAARGYPVASVPTRRATEVLRAQPCDLPAPPPLLAATAIEAFRVGAAHQGLVVC
;
A
#
# COMPACT_ATOMS: atom_id res chain seq x y z
N MET A 1 -3.33 -10.82 -28.09
CA MET A 1 -3.42 -9.54 -28.80
C MET A 1 -4.45 -8.71 -28.04
N ARG A 2 -4.00 -7.78 -27.19
CA ARG A 2 -4.89 -6.88 -26.44
C ARG A 2 -5.23 -5.71 -27.37
N PRO A 3 -6.49 -5.23 -27.42
CA PRO A 3 -6.79 -4.02 -28.16
C PRO A 3 -6.17 -2.84 -27.42
N ASP A 4 -5.23 -2.16 -28.08
CA ASP A 4 -4.79 -0.83 -27.71
C ASP A 4 -6.01 0.09 -27.68
N LEU A 5 -6.40 0.53 -26.48
CA LEU A 5 -7.32 1.64 -26.28
C LEU A 5 -6.51 2.94 -26.26
N THR A 6 -5.90 3.29 -27.38
CA THR A 6 -5.51 4.68 -27.66
C THR A 6 -6.77 5.42 -28.09
N ALA A 7 -7.52 5.93 -27.11
CA ALA A 7 -8.54 6.95 -27.33
C ALA A 7 -7.94 8.33 -27.05
N ASP A 8 -8.26 9.26 -27.93
CA ASP A 8 -7.81 10.65 -28.08
C ASP A 8 -7.38 11.42 -26.82
N GLY A 9 -6.29 12.19 -26.98
CA GLY A 9 -5.82 13.21 -26.03
C GLY A 9 -4.35 13.00 -25.65
N ALA A 10 -3.44 13.77 -26.25
CA ALA A 10 -1.97 13.67 -26.20
C ALA A 10 -1.36 13.80 -24.79
N GLY A 11 -1.47 12.75 -23.98
CA GLY A 11 -0.82 12.66 -22.67
C GLY A 11 -0.84 11.24 -22.14
N LEU A 12 0.00 10.96 -21.14
CA LEU A 12 0.16 9.60 -20.61
C LEU A 12 -1.15 9.09 -19.99
N ALA A 13 -1.49 7.83 -20.30
CA ALA A 13 -2.61 7.15 -19.67
C ALA A 13 -2.31 6.88 -18.19
N GLY A 14 -3.34 6.95 -17.34
CA GLY A 14 -3.17 6.84 -15.88
C GLY A 14 -2.56 5.51 -15.43
N ASP A 15 -2.76 4.44 -16.19
CA ASP A 15 -2.15 3.13 -15.96
C ASP A 15 -0.63 3.10 -16.18
N ARG A 16 -0.10 4.01 -17.02
CA ARG A 16 1.34 4.19 -17.24
C ARG A 16 1.97 5.07 -16.15
N VAL A 17 1.24 6.06 -15.64
CA VAL A 17 1.73 7.01 -14.62
C VAL A 17 1.85 6.35 -13.25
N LEU A 18 0.85 5.55 -12.85
CA LEU A 18 0.90 4.79 -11.61
C LEU A 18 1.90 3.65 -11.73
N ALA A 19 2.91 3.66 -10.87
CA ALA A 19 3.90 2.60 -10.80
C ALA A 19 3.20 1.24 -10.57
N ALA A 20 3.34 0.33 -11.55
CA ALA A 20 2.60 -0.94 -11.59
C ALA A 20 2.81 -1.81 -10.35
N GLY A 21 3.97 -1.70 -9.70
CA GLY A 21 4.31 -2.42 -8.47
C GLY A 21 4.08 -1.64 -7.17
N SER A 22 3.53 -0.42 -7.22
CA SER A 22 3.22 0.35 -6.01
C SER A 22 2.04 -0.26 -5.24
N THR A 23 2.07 -0.13 -3.92
CA THR A 23 1.00 -0.59 -3.03
C THR A 23 -0.33 0.03 -3.43
N GLY A 24 -0.37 1.36 -3.65
CA GLY A 24 -1.60 2.05 -4.06
C GLY A 24 -2.21 1.51 -5.36
N ARG A 25 -1.39 1.18 -6.38
CA ARG A 25 -1.88 0.63 -7.65
C ARG A 25 -2.48 -0.76 -7.50
N ILE A 26 -1.85 -1.62 -6.70
CA ILE A 26 -2.32 -2.98 -6.41
C ILE A 26 -3.63 -2.93 -5.63
N LEU A 27 -3.69 -2.10 -4.58
CA LEU A 27 -4.88 -1.92 -3.74
C LEU A 27 -6.07 -1.36 -4.51
N LEU A 28 -5.86 -0.39 -5.39
CA LEU A 28 -6.90 0.13 -6.28
C LEU A 28 -7.47 -0.97 -7.16
N ALA A 29 -6.61 -1.76 -7.78
CA ALA A 29 -7.03 -2.83 -8.66
C ALA A 29 -7.79 -3.94 -7.90
N ALA A 30 -7.32 -4.30 -6.70
CA ALA A 30 -8.01 -5.24 -5.82
C ALA A 30 -9.42 -4.75 -5.43
N ALA A 31 -9.54 -3.47 -5.03
CA ALA A 31 -10.84 -2.86 -4.70
C ALA A 31 -11.81 -2.89 -5.89
N VAL A 32 -11.35 -2.45 -7.07
CA VAL A 32 -12.16 -2.43 -8.29
C VAL A 32 -12.65 -3.82 -8.67
N ARG A 33 -11.75 -4.82 -8.65
CA ARG A 33 -12.08 -6.20 -9.01
C ARG A 33 -13.06 -6.83 -8.03
N ALA A 34 -12.85 -6.64 -6.74
CA ALA A 34 -13.76 -7.16 -5.74
C ALA A 34 -15.18 -6.59 -5.88
N LEU A 35 -15.33 -5.30 -6.20
CA LEU A 35 -16.66 -4.70 -6.47
C LEU A 35 -17.31 -5.21 -7.77
N ARG A 36 -16.52 -5.82 -8.68
CA ARG A 36 -16.97 -6.52 -9.89
C ARG A 36 -17.16 -8.04 -9.68
N GLY A 37 -16.89 -8.56 -8.48
CA GLY A 37 -16.91 -10.00 -8.20
C GLY A 37 -15.77 -10.78 -8.86
N GLN A 38 -14.64 -10.12 -9.08
CA GLN A 38 -13.45 -10.67 -9.76
C GLN A 38 -12.29 -10.82 -8.78
N ASP A 39 -11.43 -11.80 -9.03
CA ASP A 39 -10.27 -12.10 -8.19
C ASP A 39 -8.98 -11.37 -8.63
N CYS A 40 -7.93 -11.52 -7.83
CA CYS A 40 -6.68 -10.77 -7.97
C CYS A 40 -5.59 -11.53 -8.75
N ALA A 41 -5.95 -12.57 -9.51
CA ALA A 41 -4.97 -13.53 -10.04
C ALA A 41 -3.92 -12.90 -10.98
N ASP A 42 -4.32 -11.93 -11.79
CA ASP A 42 -3.51 -11.28 -12.82
C ASP A 42 -3.10 -9.84 -12.47
N LEU A 43 -3.06 -9.48 -11.18
CA LEU A 43 -2.64 -8.13 -10.76
C LEU A 43 -1.15 -7.86 -10.95
N ARG A 44 -0.28 -8.82 -10.60
CA ARG A 44 1.17 -8.69 -10.77
C ARG A 44 1.82 -10.03 -11.08
N ASP A 45 2.55 -10.03 -12.18
CA ASP A 45 3.40 -11.13 -12.62
C ASP A 45 4.87 -10.68 -12.48
N PRO A 46 5.58 -11.02 -11.37
CA PRO A 46 7.01 -10.79 -11.31
C PRO A 46 7.66 -11.68 -12.36
N GLY A 47 8.42 -11.11 -13.30
CA GLY A 47 8.98 -11.87 -14.41
C GLY A 47 9.80 -13.10 -13.98
N THR A 48 9.94 -14.05 -14.90
CA THR A 48 10.58 -15.37 -14.73
C THR A 48 11.84 -15.38 -13.85
N PRO A 49 12.87 -14.54 -14.06
CA PRO A 49 14.13 -14.64 -13.31
C PRO A 49 13.99 -14.33 -11.82
N SER A 50 13.04 -13.47 -11.44
CA SER A 50 12.81 -13.06 -10.05
C SER A 50 12.11 -14.16 -9.23
N ARG A 51 11.52 -15.17 -9.89
CA ARG A 51 10.82 -16.29 -9.24
C ARG A 51 11.70 -17.50 -8.95
N PHE A 52 12.78 -17.67 -9.70
CA PHE A 52 13.60 -18.88 -9.61
C PHE A 52 14.64 -18.77 -8.49
N THR A 53 14.53 -19.65 -7.51
CA THR A 53 15.38 -19.68 -6.31
C THR A 53 16.85 -19.96 -6.60
N GLY A 54 17.14 -20.69 -7.68
CA GLY A 54 18.51 -21.05 -8.09
C GLY A 54 19.27 -19.97 -8.88
N VAL A 55 18.63 -18.86 -9.25
CA VAL A 55 19.29 -17.80 -10.03
C VAL A 55 20.26 -17.03 -9.14
N PRO A 56 21.54 -16.83 -9.49
CA PRO A 56 22.49 -16.05 -8.69
C PRO A 56 21.99 -14.63 -8.38
N GLU A 57 22.36 -14.10 -7.22
CA GLU A 57 21.88 -12.79 -6.76
C GLU A 57 22.19 -11.62 -7.72
N PRO A 58 23.41 -11.50 -8.30
CA PRO A 58 23.69 -10.42 -9.26
C PRO A 58 22.76 -10.47 -10.49
N VAL A 59 22.41 -11.68 -10.94
CA VAL A 59 21.51 -11.89 -12.10
C VAL A 59 20.08 -11.50 -11.74
N ARG A 60 19.57 -11.92 -10.56
CA ARG A 60 18.23 -11.51 -10.09
C ARG A 60 18.14 -9.99 -9.93
N ARG A 61 19.18 -9.37 -9.37
CA ARG A 61 19.27 -7.91 -9.20
C ARG A 61 19.21 -7.20 -10.54
N ALA A 62 20.05 -7.61 -11.50
CA ALA A 62 20.05 -7.04 -12.84
C ALA A 62 18.70 -7.21 -13.55
N ALA A 63 18.06 -8.38 -13.39
CA ALA A 63 16.73 -8.64 -13.94
C ALA A 63 15.65 -7.74 -13.30
N ALA A 64 15.66 -7.58 -11.98
CA ALA A 64 14.73 -6.72 -11.26
C ALA A 64 14.90 -5.24 -11.66
N VAL A 65 16.13 -4.75 -11.73
CA VAL A 65 16.45 -3.38 -12.19
C VAL A 65 15.98 -3.17 -13.64
N ARG A 66 16.23 -4.13 -14.53
CA ARG A 66 15.76 -4.07 -15.91
C ARG A 66 14.24 -4.07 -16.00
N ALA A 67 13.55 -4.89 -15.21
CA ALA A 67 12.10 -4.92 -15.17
C ALA A 67 11.51 -3.59 -14.65
N ALA A 68 12.06 -3.05 -13.56
CA ALA A 68 11.66 -1.75 -13.03
C ALA A 68 11.88 -0.62 -14.05
N ASN A 69 13.02 -0.62 -14.74
CA ASN A 69 13.32 0.35 -15.78
C ASN A 69 12.34 0.27 -16.97
N ARG A 70 11.86 -0.91 -17.37
CA ARG A 70 10.88 -1.01 -18.48
C ARG A 70 9.55 -0.30 -18.19
N VAL A 71 9.17 -0.24 -16.91
CA VAL A 71 7.90 0.35 -16.47
C VAL A 71 8.06 1.74 -15.84
N ALA A 72 9.30 2.18 -15.58
CA ALA A 72 9.58 3.53 -15.12
C ALA A 72 9.32 4.55 -16.24
N LEU A 73 8.97 5.77 -15.84
CA LEU A 73 8.85 6.91 -16.72
C LEU A 73 10.24 7.42 -17.12
N THR A 74 10.37 7.90 -18.34
CA THR A 74 11.50 8.77 -18.71
C THR A 74 11.36 10.15 -18.04
N PRO A 75 12.44 10.92 -17.91
CA PRO A 75 12.35 12.30 -17.45
C PRO A 75 11.36 13.15 -18.23
N ASP A 76 11.22 12.92 -19.54
CA ASP A 76 10.27 13.64 -20.40
C ASP A 76 8.84 13.21 -20.15
N GLN A 77 8.61 11.90 -20.01
CA GLN A 77 7.31 11.37 -19.59
C GLN A 77 6.90 11.87 -18.20
N ALA A 78 7.84 12.08 -17.27
CA ALA A 78 7.53 12.64 -15.96
C ALA A 78 6.97 14.07 -16.03
N ALA A 79 7.35 14.85 -17.06
CA ALA A 79 6.80 16.18 -17.31
C ALA A 79 5.39 16.15 -17.93
N GLU A 80 5.02 15.04 -18.59
CA GLU A 80 3.69 14.83 -19.18
C GLU A 80 2.66 14.29 -18.18
N VAL A 81 3.05 14.07 -16.92
CA VAL A 81 2.14 13.58 -15.88
C VAL A 81 1.06 14.63 -15.60
N ASP A 82 -0.20 14.25 -15.77
CA ASP A 82 -1.37 15.03 -15.39
C ASP A 82 -2.11 14.34 -14.23
N ALA A 83 -2.02 14.91 -13.04
CA ALA A 83 -2.63 14.39 -11.82
C ALA A 83 -4.17 14.40 -11.87
N ALA A 84 -4.79 15.29 -12.65
CA ALA A 84 -6.23 15.32 -12.85
C ALA A 84 -6.68 14.20 -13.82
N ARG A 85 -5.88 13.88 -14.84
CA ARG A 85 -6.09 12.71 -15.71
C ARG A 85 -5.92 11.41 -14.93
N VAL A 86 -4.96 11.33 -14.02
CA VAL A 86 -4.81 10.20 -13.09
C VAL A 86 -6.07 10.03 -12.23
N ALA A 87 -6.55 11.10 -11.61
CA ALA A 87 -7.76 11.05 -10.78
C ALA A 87 -9.01 10.60 -11.57
N ARG A 88 -9.16 11.05 -12.84
CA ARG A 88 -10.21 10.56 -13.76
C ARG A 88 -10.07 9.07 -14.02
N TRP A 89 -8.87 8.64 -14.44
CA TRP A 89 -8.62 7.24 -14.74
C TRP A 89 -8.93 6.32 -13.55
N ILE A 90 -8.64 6.75 -12.31
CA ILE A 90 -8.97 6.01 -11.09
C ILE A 90 -10.49 5.81 -10.94
N VAL A 91 -11.28 6.89 -11.03
CA VAL A 91 -12.74 6.79 -10.84
C VAL A 91 -13.43 6.04 -11.98
N ASP A 92 -12.88 6.12 -13.19
CA ASP A 92 -13.38 5.39 -14.36
C ASP A 92 -13.21 3.87 -14.24
N GLN A 93 -12.39 3.38 -13.30
CA GLN A 93 -12.28 1.95 -13.03
C GLN A 93 -13.51 1.38 -12.31
N TYR A 94 -14.27 2.20 -11.60
CA TYR A 94 -15.36 1.70 -10.76
C TYR A 94 -16.63 1.38 -11.56
N PRO A 95 -17.37 0.30 -11.21
CA PRO A 95 -18.68 0.01 -11.79
C PRO A 95 -19.63 1.20 -11.67
N ARG A 96 -20.42 1.46 -12.72
CA ARG A 96 -21.43 2.54 -12.70
C ARG A 96 -22.64 2.11 -11.86
N ARG A 97 -22.63 2.44 -10.57
CA ARG A 97 -23.75 2.23 -9.64
C ARG A 97 -23.74 3.28 -8.52
N CYS A 98 -24.82 3.35 -7.76
CA CYS A 98 -24.85 4.14 -6.52
C CYS A 98 -24.18 3.36 -5.40
N TYR A 99 -23.40 4.05 -4.57
CA TYR A 99 -22.63 3.47 -3.46
C TYR A 99 -23.16 3.97 -2.11
N PRO A 100 -23.28 3.10 -1.11
CA PRO A 100 -23.76 3.46 0.23
C PRO A 100 -22.70 4.18 1.09
N GLY A 101 -21.59 4.61 0.49
CA GLY A 101 -20.46 5.25 1.17
C GLY A 101 -19.22 5.28 0.29
N VAL A 102 -18.13 5.77 0.85
CA VAL A 102 -16.78 5.72 0.24
C VAL A 102 -15.72 5.60 1.33
N VAL A 103 -14.67 4.85 1.05
CA VAL A 103 -13.41 4.91 1.80
C VAL A 103 -12.40 5.69 0.96
N LEU A 104 -11.67 6.63 1.55
CA LEU A 104 -10.61 7.36 0.86
C LEU A 104 -9.43 7.62 1.79
N GLY A 105 -8.24 7.85 1.22
CA GLY A 105 -7.06 8.24 2.01
C GLY A 105 -5.80 7.43 1.71
N SER A 106 -5.03 7.16 2.75
CA SER A 106 -3.73 6.47 2.67
C SER A 106 -3.87 5.02 2.15
N PRO A 107 -2.89 4.51 1.37
CA PRO A 107 -2.88 3.13 0.91
C PRO A 107 -2.75 2.16 2.08
N HIS A 108 -3.72 1.24 2.21
CA HIS A 108 -3.71 0.21 3.25
C HIS A 108 -4.56 -1.02 2.86
N GLY A 109 -4.04 -2.24 3.00
CA GLY A 109 -4.80 -3.45 2.61
C GLY A 109 -6.08 -3.66 3.43
N ALA A 110 -6.02 -3.41 4.74
CA ALA A 110 -7.22 -3.47 5.59
C ALA A 110 -8.30 -2.42 5.20
N ALA A 111 -7.90 -1.29 4.62
CA ALA A 111 -8.85 -0.31 4.10
C ALA A 111 -9.61 -0.85 2.88
N VAL A 112 -8.93 -1.62 2.02
CA VAL A 112 -9.55 -2.27 0.86
C VAL A 112 -10.49 -3.39 1.33
N HIS A 113 -10.09 -4.22 2.30
CA HIS A 113 -11.01 -5.20 2.90
C HIS A 113 -12.25 -4.52 3.46
N LEU A 114 -12.09 -3.47 4.26
CA LEU A 114 -13.21 -2.68 4.76
C LEU A 114 -14.11 -2.18 3.62
N ALA A 115 -13.53 -1.57 2.58
CA ALA A 115 -14.29 -1.05 1.43
C ALA A 115 -15.09 -2.16 0.73
N VAL A 116 -14.50 -3.36 0.59
CA VAL A 116 -15.16 -4.54 0.00
C VAL A 116 -16.29 -5.06 0.87
N ALA A 117 -16.10 -5.18 2.19
CA ALA A 117 -17.16 -5.56 3.12
C ALA A 117 -18.35 -4.58 3.10
N LEU A 118 -18.06 -3.28 3.00
CA LEU A 118 -19.06 -2.21 2.89
C LEU A 118 -19.71 -2.12 1.49
N GLY A 119 -19.09 -2.72 0.46
CA GLY A 119 -19.55 -2.62 -0.94
C GLY A 119 -19.29 -1.25 -1.60
N VAL A 120 -18.31 -0.50 -1.10
CA VAL A 120 -18.00 0.90 -1.48
C VAL A 120 -16.65 1.03 -2.20
N PRO A 121 -16.41 2.10 -2.98
CA PRO A 121 -15.10 2.35 -3.59
C PRO A 121 -14.05 2.74 -2.55
N TRP A 122 -12.78 2.49 -2.89
CA TRP A 122 -11.61 2.98 -2.16
C TRP A 122 -10.82 3.98 -3.03
N LEU A 123 -10.83 5.26 -2.67
CA LEU A 123 -10.14 6.31 -3.44
C LEU A 123 -8.82 6.70 -2.77
N PRO A 124 -7.65 6.47 -3.41
CA PRO A 124 -6.39 6.87 -2.82
C PRO A 124 -6.29 8.41 -2.73
N ALA A 125 -5.58 8.92 -1.73
CA ALA A 125 -5.22 10.35 -1.58
C ALA A 125 -3.83 10.70 -2.14
N ALA A 126 -3.13 9.71 -2.69
CA ALA A 126 -1.88 9.89 -3.40
C ALA A 126 -1.69 8.79 -4.46
N PHE A 127 -0.80 9.02 -5.41
CA PHE A 127 -0.32 7.98 -6.32
C PHE A 127 1.20 7.97 -6.38
N GLU A 128 1.78 6.82 -6.71
CA GLU A 128 3.23 6.67 -6.82
C GLU A 128 3.64 6.59 -8.29
N SER A 129 4.68 7.32 -8.64
CA SER A 129 5.36 7.24 -9.93
C SER A 129 6.83 6.92 -9.74
N THR A 130 7.39 6.15 -10.66
CA THR A 130 8.81 5.82 -10.70
C THR A 130 9.42 6.38 -11.96
N VAL A 131 10.53 7.09 -11.82
CA VAL A 131 11.23 7.74 -12.94
C VAL A 131 12.65 7.19 -13.01
N HIS A 132 13.19 7.08 -14.23
CA HIS A 132 14.57 6.64 -14.44
C HIS A 132 15.59 7.53 -13.75
N TRP A 133 16.61 6.90 -13.18
CA TRP A 133 17.83 7.56 -12.70
C TRP A 133 19.05 6.92 -13.35
N ARG A 134 19.41 7.41 -14.54
CA ARG A 134 20.56 6.91 -15.30
C ARG A 134 21.85 7.34 -14.59
N GLY A 135 22.74 6.37 -14.32
CA GLY A 135 23.96 6.63 -13.56
C GLY A 135 23.74 6.85 -12.06
N GLY A 136 22.54 6.54 -11.56
CA GLY A 136 22.21 6.62 -10.14
C GLY A 136 22.98 5.63 -9.28
N ALA A 137 23.03 5.93 -7.98
CA ALA A 137 23.71 5.09 -7.00
C ALA A 137 22.89 5.03 -5.71
N VAL A 138 22.70 3.81 -5.19
CA VAL A 138 21.85 3.55 -4.02
C VAL A 138 22.35 4.22 -2.74
N ASP A 139 23.66 4.45 -2.66
CA ASP A 139 24.38 5.02 -1.53
C ASP A 139 24.57 6.55 -1.62
N ARG A 140 24.04 7.21 -2.65
CA ARG A 140 24.21 8.66 -2.88
C ARG A 140 22.90 9.44 -2.77
N PRO A 141 22.39 9.69 -1.54
CA PRO A 141 21.12 10.38 -1.33
C PRO A 141 21.12 11.84 -1.78
N GLY A 142 22.25 12.57 -1.72
CA GLY A 142 22.36 13.95 -2.24
C GLY A 142 22.09 14.04 -3.76
N PRO A 143 22.87 13.33 -4.61
CA PRO A 143 22.58 13.25 -6.04
C PRO A 143 21.18 12.70 -6.37
N ALA A 144 20.63 11.83 -5.53
CA ALA A 144 19.24 11.39 -5.67
C ALA A 144 18.28 12.57 -5.47
N LEU A 145 18.45 13.35 -4.39
CA LEU A 145 17.68 14.56 -4.11
C LEU A 145 17.72 15.52 -5.32
N ASP A 146 18.92 15.84 -5.84
CA ASP A 146 19.06 16.80 -6.94
C ASP A 146 18.32 16.35 -8.21
N HIS A 147 18.50 15.07 -8.58
CA HIS A 147 17.83 14.51 -9.76
C HIS A 147 16.30 14.48 -9.57
N GLY A 148 15.84 14.08 -8.39
CA GLY A 148 14.41 14.04 -8.10
C GLY A 148 13.77 15.42 -7.93
N ALA A 149 14.50 16.42 -7.44
CA ALA A 149 14.04 17.81 -7.39
C ALA A 149 13.83 18.38 -8.81
N ALA A 150 14.76 18.12 -9.73
CA ALA A 150 14.60 18.51 -11.13
C ALA A 150 13.38 17.86 -11.79
N LEU A 151 13.14 16.57 -11.51
CA LEU A 151 11.95 15.86 -11.99
C LEU A 151 10.65 16.41 -11.36
N ALA A 152 10.66 16.65 -10.06
CA ALA A 152 9.50 17.16 -9.34
C ALA A 152 9.13 18.56 -9.81
N ALA A 153 10.10 19.44 -10.07
CA ALA A 153 9.86 20.77 -10.63
C ALA A 153 9.12 20.70 -11.97
N ARG A 154 9.53 19.77 -12.87
CA ARG A 154 8.86 19.55 -14.15
C ARG A 154 7.42 19.05 -13.98
N LEU A 155 7.20 18.12 -13.05
CA LEU A 155 5.86 17.60 -12.74
C LEU A 155 4.97 18.71 -12.14
N LEU A 156 5.48 19.47 -11.18
CA LEU A 156 4.74 20.52 -10.49
C LEU A 156 4.35 21.69 -11.39
N ALA A 157 5.13 21.98 -12.44
CA ALA A 157 4.80 23.01 -13.42
C ALA A 157 3.43 22.81 -14.08
N GLY A 158 3.01 21.55 -14.30
CA GLY A 158 1.69 21.20 -14.81
C GLY A 158 0.66 20.82 -13.74
N ASN A 159 1.06 20.75 -12.47
CA ASN A 159 0.25 20.20 -11.38
C ASN A 159 0.41 21.05 -10.10
N PRO A 160 -0.12 22.28 -10.03
CA PRO A 160 0.05 23.14 -8.85
C PRO A 160 -0.66 22.60 -7.60
N ASP A 161 -1.69 21.77 -7.78
CA ASP A 161 -2.54 21.21 -6.72
C ASP A 161 -1.99 19.91 -6.11
N VAL A 162 -0.73 19.55 -6.38
CA VAL A 162 -0.09 18.39 -5.76
C VAL A 162 1.14 18.78 -4.98
N HIS A 163 1.52 17.90 -4.07
CA HIS A 163 2.81 17.90 -3.41
C HIS A 163 3.54 16.60 -3.76
N VAL A 164 4.82 16.69 -4.09
CA VAL A 164 5.65 15.55 -4.50
C VAL A 164 6.63 15.19 -3.39
N ARG A 165 6.42 14.02 -2.78
CA ARG A 165 7.38 13.41 -1.88
C ARG A 165 8.31 12.50 -2.65
N GLN A 166 9.60 12.79 -2.66
CA GLN A 166 10.63 11.86 -3.09
C GLN A 166 11.08 10.96 -1.93
N VAL A 167 11.12 9.65 -2.17
CA VAL A 167 11.59 8.67 -1.17
C VAL A 167 12.84 7.96 -1.69
N HIS A 168 13.95 8.07 -0.96
CA HIS A 168 15.19 7.35 -1.21
C HIS A 168 15.45 6.36 -0.07
N CYS A 169 15.06 5.10 -0.24
CA CYS A 169 15.17 4.08 0.80
C CYS A 169 15.82 2.78 0.28
N PRO A 170 17.12 2.59 0.53
CA PRO A 170 17.82 1.33 0.21
C PRO A 170 17.22 0.11 0.93
N ALA A 171 16.68 0.30 2.15
CA ALA A 171 16.17 -0.78 2.97
C ALA A 171 14.83 -1.36 2.50
N SER A 172 13.95 -0.54 1.92
CA SER A 172 12.66 -1.01 1.38
C SER A 172 12.69 -1.26 -0.13
N ARG A 173 13.51 -0.53 -0.89
CA ARG A 173 13.57 -0.64 -2.36
C ARG A 173 14.77 -1.41 -2.88
N GLY A 174 15.70 -1.76 -2.00
CA GLY A 174 16.89 -2.50 -2.36
C GLY A 174 17.70 -1.81 -3.47
N PRO A 175 18.19 -2.57 -4.47
CA PRO A 175 18.93 -2.03 -5.61
C PRO A 175 18.14 -1.03 -6.47
N LEU A 176 16.80 -1.03 -6.41
CA LEU A 176 15.96 -0.13 -7.21
C LEU A 176 16.10 1.33 -6.79
N ALA A 177 16.50 1.60 -5.55
CA ALA A 177 16.79 2.96 -5.07
C ALA A 177 17.99 3.60 -5.81
N GLY A 178 18.89 2.82 -6.42
CA GLY A 178 19.97 3.34 -7.25
C GLY A 178 19.63 3.44 -8.75
N ALA A 179 18.52 2.82 -9.20
CA ALA A 179 18.16 2.77 -10.62
C ALA A 179 16.99 3.70 -10.98
N THR A 180 16.16 4.04 -9.99
CA THR A 180 14.94 4.82 -10.17
C THR A 180 14.73 5.78 -9.01
N VAL A 181 14.10 6.92 -9.29
CA VAL A 181 13.55 7.81 -8.28
C VAL A 181 12.09 7.43 -8.02
N SER A 182 11.72 7.33 -6.75
CA SER A 182 10.34 7.10 -6.31
C SER A 182 9.70 8.42 -5.92
N LEU A 183 8.59 8.77 -6.57
CA LEU A 183 7.82 9.99 -6.31
C LEU A 183 6.42 9.60 -5.83
N THR A 184 6.08 9.95 -4.61
CA THR A 184 4.70 9.89 -4.10
C THR A 184 4.05 11.24 -4.30
N VAL A 185 3.11 11.31 -5.24
CA VAL A 185 2.38 12.51 -5.63
C VAL A 185 1.08 12.55 -4.83
N ARG A 186 0.96 13.51 -3.92
CA ARG A 186 -0.17 13.66 -3.00
C ARG A 186 -1.02 14.84 -3.43
N TRP A 187 -2.33 14.66 -3.55
CA TRP A 187 -3.21 15.79 -3.87
C TRP A 187 -3.30 16.72 -2.67
N ARG A 188 -3.21 18.03 -2.89
CA ARG A 188 -3.39 19.08 -1.88
C ARG A 188 -4.85 19.47 -1.68
N SER A 189 -5.72 19.09 -2.60
CA SER A 189 -7.17 19.35 -2.57
C SER A 189 -7.92 18.19 -3.22
N LEU A 190 -9.23 18.08 -3.00
CA LEU A 190 -10.06 17.02 -3.58
C LEU A 190 -10.09 17.17 -5.11
N PRO A 191 -9.59 16.21 -5.89
CA PRO A 191 -9.59 16.32 -7.36
C PRO A 191 -10.99 16.46 -7.93
N ALA A 192 -11.15 17.29 -8.97
CA ALA A 192 -12.45 17.51 -9.61
C ALA A 192 -13.10 16.21 -10.14
N ALA A 193 -12.28 15.23 -10.56
CA ALA A 193 -12.77 13.91 -10.94
C ALA A 193 -13.40 13.15 -9.76
N TYR A 194 -12.78 13.20 -8.59
CA TYR A 194 -13.32 12.60 -7.37
C TYR A 194 -14.58 13.33 -6.93
N ALA A 195 -14.57 14.67 -6.87
CA ALA A 195 -15.72 15.46 -6.46
C ALA A 195 -16.97 15.17 -7.32
N ARG A 196 -16.80 15.03 -8.64
CA ARG A 196 -17.88 14.64 -9.57
C ARG A 196 -18.33 13.20 -9.34
N PHE A 197 -17.37 12.26 -9.30
CA PHE A 197 -17.68 10.85 -9.05
C PHE A 197 -18.47 10.67 -7.75
N LEU A 198 -18.07 11.32 -6.67
CA LEU A 198 -18.77 11.24 -5.39
C LEU A 198 -20.16 11.88 -5.46
N ALA A 199 -20.31 13.02 -6.15
CA ALA A 199 -21.61 13.66 -6.31
C ALA A 199 -22.59 12.82 -7.15
N ASP A 200 -22.08 12.15 -8.18
CA ASP A 200 -22.90 11.38 -9.11
C ASP A 200 -23.20 9.96 -8.60
N ARG A 201 -22.38 9.43 -7.69
CA ARG A 201 -22.38 8.00 -7.33
C ARG A 201 -22.62 7.72 -5.85
N LEU A 202 -22.50 8.68 -4.93
CA LEU A 202 -22.87 8.42 -3.54
C LEU A 202 -24.38 8.49 -3.37
N ALA A 203 -24.92 7.54 -2.60
CA ALA A 203 -26.30 7.65 -2.12
C ALA A 203 -26.44 8.89 -1.21
N PRO A 204 -27.65 9.47 -1.08
CA PRO A 204 -27.91 10.53 -0.11
C PRO A 204 -27.45 10.12 1.30
N ASP A 205 -26.87 11.08 2.03
CA ASP A 205 -26.35 10.91 3.40
C ASP A 205 -25.29 9.81 3.57
N ALA A 206 -24.76 9.26 2.48
CA ALA A 206 -23.76 8.20 2.51
C ALA A 206 -22.50 8.67 3.27
N PRO A 207 -21.98 7.88 4.22
CA PRO A 207 -20.81 8.24 5.00
C PRO A 207 -19.53 8.21 4.18
N VAL A 208 -18.63 9.11 4.53
CA VAL A 208 -17.31 9.31 3.91
C VAL A 208 -16.25 8.95 4.95
N LEU A 209 -15.56 7.82 4.77
CA LEU A 209 -14.49 7.38 5.68
C LEU A 209 -13.13 7.84 5.15
N LEU A 210 -12.49 8.79 5.85
CA LEU A 210 -11.15 9.28 5.53
C LEU A 210 -10.12 8.60 6.43
N LEU A 211 -9.33 7.68 5.85
CA LEU A 211 -8.28 6.95 6.57
C LEU A 211 -6.94 7.65 6.38
N ARG A 212 -6.27 7.98 7.48
CA ARG A 212 -5.00 8.74 7.46
C ARG A 212 -3.89 8.00 8.19
N ASP A 213 -2.85 7.69 7.43
CA ASP A 213 -1.56 7.34 8.00
C ASP A 213 -0.95 8.59 8.66
N ALA A 214 -0.77 8.52 9.97
CA ALA A 214 -0.22 9.57 10.80
C ALA A 214 1.25 9.34 11.16
N ARG A 215 1.92 8.37 10.53
CA ARG A 215 3.37 8.17 10.68
C ARG A 215 4.13 9.42 10.26
N THR A 216 5.11 9.78 11.08
CA THR A 216 6.03 10.89 10.82
C THR A 216 7.41 10.40 10.45
N TRP A 217 8.18 11.22 9.74
CA TRP A 217 9.55 10.94 9.35
C TRP A 217 10.37 12.24 9.23
N PRO A 218 11.71 12.19 9.40
CA PRO A 218 12.57 13.32 9.10
C PRO A 218 12.57 13.67 7.61
N VAL A 219 12.21 14.91 7.32
CA VAL A 219 11.96 15.39 5.97
C VAL A 219 12.84 16.59 5.65
N TYR A 220 13.48 16.54 4.49
CA TYR A 220 14.01 17.73 3.85
C TYR A 220 12.91 18.37 2.99
N ASP A 221 12.60 19.64 3.22
CA ASP A 221 11.60 20.39 2.46
C ASP A 221 12.06 21.84 2.29
N ALA A 222 12.25 22.26 1.05
CA ALA A 222 12.69 23.61 0.69
C ALA A 222 11.51 24.56 0.36
N GLY A 223 10.26 24.10 0.52
CA GLY A 223 9.07 24.95 0.34
C GLY A 223 8.55 25.06 -1.09
N HIS A 224 9.03 24.24 -2.03
CA HIS A 224 8.68 24.32 -3.46
C HIS A 224 7.64 23.28 -3.91
N GLY A 225 6.90 22.69 -2.97
CA GLY A 225 5.97 21.59 -3.26
C GLY A 225 6.63 20.25 -3.56
N HIS A 226 7.96 20.19 -3.50
CA HIS A 226 8.76 18.97 -3.47
C HIS A 226 9.44 18.84 -2.11
N SER A 227 9.48 17.62 -1.59
CA SER A 227 10.21 17.31 -0.38
C SER A 227 10.82 15.91 -0.46
N PHE A 228 11.89 15.69 0.29
CA PHE A 228 12.74 14.50 0.21
C PHE A 228 12.79 13.77 1.54
N GLN A 229 12.81 12.44 1.45
CA GLN A 229 12.86 11.53 2.57
C GLN A 229 13.95 10.48 2.35
N ALA A 230 14.96 10.48 3.22
CA ALA A 230 15.92 9.40 3.32
C ALA A 230 15.34 8.31 4.23
N GLY A 231 15.13 7.11 3.68
CA GLY A 231 14.44 6.05 4.39
C GLY A 231 12.91 6.11 4.26
N SER A 232 12.23 5.18 4.93
CA SER A 232 10.77 5.04 4.89
C SER A 232 10.28 4.25 6.11
N PRO A 233 9.14 4.59 6.71
CA PRO A 233 8.55 3.78 7.78
C PRO A 233 8.30 2.32 7.38
N ALA A 234 8.06 2.06 6.09
CA ALA A 234 7.83 0.72 5.55
C ALA A 234 9.12 -0.12 5.44
N SER A 235 10.30 0.43 5.75
CA SER A 235 11.55 -0.34 5.70
C SER A 235 11.79 -1.21 6.94
N GLY A 236 11.04 -0.98 8.02
CA GLY A 236 11.25 -1.66 9.31
C GLY A 236 12.50 -1.19 10.06
N LEU A 237 13.07 -0.06 9.65
CA LEU A 237 14.16 0.62 10.35
C LEU A 237 13.63 1.93 10.93
N ASP A 238 14.26 2.41 11.99
CA ASP A 238 13.92 3.70 12.59
C ASP A 238 14.66 4.84 11.89
N PRO A 239 14.19 6.10 12.02
CA PRO A 239 14.87 7.23 11.38
C PRO A 239 16.37 7.35 11.75
N VAL A 240 16.73 7.01 12.98
CA VAL A 240 18.12 7.01 13.47
C VAL A 240 19.01 6.02 12.71
N ASP A 241 18.44 4.91 12.21
CA ASP A 241 19.18 3.93 11.43
C ASP A 241 19.64 4.48 10.08
N PHE A 242 19.07 5.58 9.60
CA PHE A 242 19.48 6.23 8.34
C PHE A 242 20.62 7.26 8.52
N HIS A 243 21.17 7.37 9.74
CA HIS A 243 22.35 8.20 10.02
C HIS A 243 23.61 7.63 9.33
N PRO A 244 24.56 8.47 8.86
CA PRO A 244 25.82 8.02 8.25
C PRO A 244 26.59 6.98 9.07
N ASP A 245 26.59 7.12 10.40
CA ASP A 245 27.31 6.22 11.31
C ASP A 245 26.61 4.87 11.57
N SER A 246 25.38 4.70 11.09
CA SER A 246 24.57 3.51 11.37
C SER A 246 25.23 2.23 10.84
N HIS A 247 25.52 1.29 11.74
CA HIS A 247 26.00 -0.04 11.36
C HIS A 247 24.94 -0.83 10.59
N THR A 248 23.67 -0.69 10.98
CA THR A 248 22.52 -1.34 10.34
C THR A 248 22.40 -0.93 8.88
N LEU A 249 22.46 0.38 8.60
CA LEU A 249 22.39 0.87 7.23
C LEU A 249 23.60 0.46 6.41
N ARG A 250 24.81 0.49 6.98
CA ARG A 250 26.02 0.00 6.28
C ARG A 250 25.88 -1.46 5.86
N GLN A 251 25.23 -2.29 6.66
CA GLN A 251 24.92 -3.68 6.28
C GLN A 251 23.90 -3.75 5.14
N VAL A 252 22.84 -2.94 5.19
CA VAL A 252 21.83 -2.85 4.13
C VAL A 252 22.47 -2.37 2.81
N LEU A 253 23.23 -1.28 2.82
CA LEU A 253 23.89 -0.73 1.64
C LEU A 253 24.82 -1.75 1.00
N ARG A 254 25.67 -2.42 1.79
CA ARG A 254 26.53 -3.50 1.26
C ARG A 254 25.73 -4.63 0.62
N SER A 255 24.61 -5.04 1.22
CA SER A 255 23.80 -6.12 0.66
C SER A 255 23.17 -5.74 -0.69
N VAL A 256 22.92 -4.46 -0.93
CA VAL A 256 22.35 -3.95 -2.19
C VAL A 256 23.39 -3.40 -3.17
N GLY A 257 24.68 -3.50 -2.84
CA GLY A 257 25.81 -3.10 -3.68
C GLY A 257 26.23 -1.64 -3.58
N GLY A 258 25.83 -0.94 -2.52
CA GLY A 258 26.30 0.40 -2.17
C GLY A 258 27.41 0.40 -1.12
N ASP A 259 28.01 1.56 -0.93
CA ASP A 259 29.08 1.85 0.02
C ASP A 259 28.59 2.85 1.08
N GLY A 260 28.57 2.41 2.34
CA GLY A 260 28.13 3.24 3.45
C GLY A 260 28.97 4.49 3.70
N ALA A 261 30.23 4.52 3.26
CA ALA A 261 31.09 5.70 3.39
C ALA A 261 30.64 6.87 2.50
N ARG A 262 29.75 6.61 1.52
CA ARG A 262 29.21 7.62 0.60
C ARG A 262 27.82 8.11 0.99
N TRP A 263 27.26 7.58 2.08
CA TRP A 263 25.93 7.90 2.55
C TRP A 263 25.92 9.20 3.33
N GLU A 264 25.58 10.29 2.63
CA GLU A 264 25.49 11.64 3.19
C GLU A 264 24.09 12.20 2.89
N PRO A 265 23.06 11.88 3.71
CA PRO A 265 21.70 12.36 3.48
C PRO A 265 21.60 13.86 3.81
N PRO A 266 20.77 14.63 3.07
CA PRO A 266 20.53 16.03 3.38
C PRO A 266 19.94 16.17 4.80
N GLN A 267 20.33 17.23 5.51
CA GLN A 267 19.79 17.51 6.83
C GLN A 267 18.29 17.76 6.76
N ALA A 268 17.52 17.04 7.57
CA ALA A 268 16.07 17.24 7.64
C ALA A 268 15.75 18.64 8.20
N VAL A 269 14.84 19.34 7.53
CA VAL A 269 14.29 20.64 7.96
C VAL A 269 13.09 20.42 8.89
N CYS A 270 12.32 19.35 8.66
CA CYS A 270 11.17 18.96 9.46
C CYS A 270 11.41 17.58 10.08
N PRO A 271 11.83 17.50 11.36
CA PRO A 271 12.13 16.21 12.01
C PRO A 271 10.91 15.28 12.16
N GLN A 272 9.70 15.84 12.20
CA GLN A 272 8.44 15.10 12.38
C GLN A 272 7.43 15.45 11.27
N GLY A 273 7.87 15.53 10.01
CA GLY A 273 6.98 15.71 8.88
C GLY A 273 6.13 14.46 8.62
N TYR A 274 4.95 14.59 8.02
CA TYR A 274 4.19 13.42 7.58
C TYR A 274 4.99 12.60 6.55
N ALA A 275 5.06 11.29 6.79
CA ALA A 275 5.73 10.34 5.93
C ALA A 275 5.06 10.23 4.55
N GLU A 276 5.63 9.41 3.66
CA GLU A 276 5.25 9.34 2.25
C GLU A 276 3.78 9.01 1.98
N HIS A 277 3.16 8.19 2.83
CA HIS A 277 1.76 7.77 2.69
C HIS A 277 0.77 8.63 3.48
N GLY A 278 1.25 9.71 4.12
CA GLY A 278 0.39 10.69 4.78
C GLY A 278 -0.57 11.39 3.81
N VAL A 279 -1.67 11.94 4.35
CA VAL A 279 -2.64 12.73 3.60
C VAL A 279 -2.39 14.22 3.82
N GLU A 280 -2.36 15.00 2.74
CA GLU A 280 -2.21 16.45 2.80
C GLU A 280 -3.35 17.11 3.60
N PRO A 281 -3.06 18.05 4.51
CA PRO A 281 -4.09 18.76 5.27
C PRO A 281 -5.15 19.44 4.40
N GLY A 282 -4.73 20.05 3.28
CA GLY A 282 -5.65 20.69 2.34
C GLY A 282 -6.63 19.70 1.68
N PHE A 283 -6.20 18.45 1.43
CA PHE A 283 -7.06 17.43 0.87
C PHE A 283 -8.13 17.01 1.88
N GLU A 284 -7.76 16.84 3.15
CA GLU A 284 -8.73 16.58 4.21
C GLU A 284 -9.76 17.71 4.31
N LEU A 285 -9.31 18.97 4.33
CA LEU A 285 -10.19 20.13 4.40
C LEU A 285 -11.15 20.15 3.20
N ALA A 286 -10.64 19.96 1.99
CA ALA A 286 -11.45 19.94 0.78
C ALA A 286 -12.50 18.80 0.78
N VAL A 287 -12.17 17.63 1.32
CA VAL A 287 -13.12 16.52 1.49
C VAL A 287 -14.22 16.91 2.48
N ARG A 288 -13.86 17.51 3.61
CA ARG A 288 -14.83 17.96 4.63
C ARG A 288 -15.75 19.04 4.09
N ASP A 289 -15.22 20.01 3.38
CA ASP A 289 -16.01 21.09 2.77
C ASP A 289 -16.92 20.57 1.66
N TRP A 290 -16.43 19.64 0.83
CA TRP A 290 -17.24 18.98 -0.18
C TRP A 290 -18.41 18.21 0.44
N ALA A 291 -18.13 17.42 1.49
CA ALA A 291 -19.10 16.59 2.18
C ALA A 291 -20.14 17.43 2.93
N GLY A 292 -19.71 18.45 3.67
CA GLY A 292 -20.60 19.36 4.41
C GLY A 292 -21.57 20.10 3.51
N ARG A 293 -21.13 20.57 2.33
CA ARG A 293 -22.00 21.21 1.34
C ARG A 293 -23.03 20.26 0.70
N ARG A 294 -22.83 18.95 0.83
CA ARG A 294 -23.66 17.91 0.19
C ARG A 294 -24.38 17.00 1.20
N GLY A 295 -24.32 17.34 2.49
CA GLY A 295 -24.99 16.57 3.55
C GLY A 295 -24.31 15.24 3.92
N HIS A 296 -23.09 14.97 3.45
CA HIS A 296 -22.38 13.76 3.81
C HIS A 296 -21.61 13.93 5.13
N ARG A 297 -21.67 12.91 5.99
CA ARG A 297 -20.87 12.87 7.21
C ARG A 297 -19.48 12.29 6.94
N VAL A 298 -18.44 13.05 7.28
CA VAL A 298 -17.06 12.58 7.23
C VAL A 298 -16.66 11.98 8.57
N HIS A 299 -16.09 10.76 8.53
CA HIS A 299 -15.49 10.07 9.65
C HIS A 299 -14.01 9.91 9.39
N ARG A 300 -13.18 10.48 10.27
CA ARG A 300 -11.72 10.41 10.15
C ARG A 300 -11.21 9.27 11.00
N VAL A 301 -10.35 8.44 10.45
CA VAL A 301 -9.65 7.38 11.19
C VAL A 301 -8.16 7.58 10.99
N LEU A 302 -7.47 7.97 12.06
CA LEU A 302 -6.03 8.17 12.05
C LEU A 302 -5.35 6.96 12.69
N PHE A 303 -4.26 6.50 12.06
CA PHE A 303 -3.46 5.41 12.57
C PHE A 303 -1.97 5.78 12.51
N CYS A 304 -1.27 5.63 13.63
CA CYS A 304 0.19 5.82 13.70
C CYS A 304 0.96 4.51 13.49
N ARG A 305 0.24 3.39 13.49
CA ARG A 305 0.75 2.04 13.21
C ARG A 305 -0.23 1.37 12.23
N PRO A 306 0.19 1.01 11.01
CA PRO A 306 -0.67 0.31 10.05
C PRO A 306 -1.32 -0.95 10.67
N GLU A 307 -0.58 -1.64 11.54
CA GLU A 307 -1.01 -2.88 12.19
C GLU A 307 -2.23 -2.67 13.11
N ALA A 308 -2.40 -1.47 13.67
CA ALA A 308 -3.58 -1.12 14.46
C ALA A 308 -4.86 -1.08 13.60
N LEU A 309 -4.76 -0.58 12.37
CA LEU A 309 -5.89 -0.57 11.44
C LEU A 309 -6.20 -2.00 10.97
N SER A 310 -5.18 -2.82 10.70
CA SER A 310 -5.36 -4.24 10.39
C SER A 310 -6.04 -5.01 11.51
N ALA A 311 -5.60 -4.84 12.75
CA ALA A 311 -6.21 -5.47 13.93
C ALA A 311 -7.68 -5.06 14.09
N ALA A 312 -7.98 -3.75 14.02
CA ALA A 312 -9.34 -3.26 14.17
C ALA A 312 -10.29 -3.75 13.06
N VAL A 313 -9.81 -3.83 11.82
CA VAL A 313 -10.60 -4.39 10.71
C VAL A 313 -10.80 -5.89 10.87
N ALA A 314 -9.79 -6.63 11.37
CA ALA A 314 -9.91 -8.06 11.65
C ALA A 314 -10.96 -8.34 12.73
N ASP A 315 -10.93 -7.58 13.83
CA ASP A 315 -11.90 -7.69 14.93
C ASP A 315 -13.33 -7.36 14.43
N LEU A 316 -13.46 -6.30 13.62
CA LEU A 316 -14.71 -5.94 12.96
C LEU A 316 -15.24 -7.05 12.04
N TYR A 317 -14.37 -7.63 11.20
CA TYR A 317 -14.73 -8.74 10.32
C TYR A 317 -15.23 -9.94 11.11
N ARG A 318 -14.51 -10.32 12.17
CA ARG A 318 -14.88 -11.43 13.04
C ARG A 318 -16.27 -11.24 13.64
N GLY A 319 -16.53 -10.07 14.22
CA GLY A 319 -17.82 -9.76 14.84
C GLY A 319 -18.97 -9.63 13.81
N TRP A 320 -18.69 -9.10 12.63
CA TRP A 320 -19.66 -9.01 11.53
C TRP A 320 -20.02 -10.39 10.98
N LEU A 321 -19.01 -11.22 10.66
CA LEU A 321 -19.21 -12.57 10.17
C LEU A 321 -20.04 -13.41 11.14
N ARG A 322 -19.74 -13.36 12.44
CA ARG A 322 -20.53 -14.05 13.48
C ARG A 322 -21.99 -13.61 13.54
N ARG A 323 -22.25 -12.30 13.47
CA ARG A 323 -23.63 -11.77 13.41
C ARG A 323 -24.37 -12.16 12.14
N ALA A 324 -23.65 -12.39 11.05
CA ALA A 324 -24.18 -12.94 9.81
C ALA A 324 -24.34 -14.48 9.84
N GLY A 325 -24.20 -15.12 11.01
CA GLY A 325 -24.32 -16.57 11.16
C GLY A 325 -23.12 -17.37 10.64
N LYS A 326 -21.99 -16.70 10.37
CA LYS A 326 -20.74 -17.34 9.94
C LYS A 326 -19.86 -17.69 11.12
N THR A 327 -18.87 -18.54 10.93
CA THR A 327 -18.00 -18.96 12.04
C THR A 327 -17.16 -17.80 12.57
N GLY A 328 -16.63 -16.96 11.67
CA GLY A 328 -15.73 -15.85 12.02
C GLY A 328 -14.45 -16.32 12.73
N ASP A 329 -14.09 -17.59 12.62
CA ASP A 329 -12.97 -18.22 13.35
C ASP A 329 -11.85 -18.71 12.42
N ARG A 330 -11.92 -18.37 11.13
CA ARG A 330 -10.89 -18.65 10.12
C ARG A 330 -10.22 -17.35 9.70
N LEU A 331 -8.89 -17.29 9.81
CA LEU A 331 -8.08 -16.10 9.54
C LEU A 331 -7.17 -16.32 8.34
N VAL A 332 -6.97 -15.26 7.55
CA VAL A 332 -5.84 -15.12 6.64
C VAL A 332 -4.98 -13.93 7.05
N VAL A 333 -3.67 -14.15 7.14
CA VAL A 333 -2.65 -13.11 7.26
C VAL A 333 -2.03 -12.88 5.89
N GLU A 334 -2.41 -11.78 5.27
CA GLU A 334 -1.92 -11.31 3.97
C GLU A 334 -0.74 -10.36 4.16
N CYS A 335 0.13 -10.23 3.16
CA CYS A 335 1.30 -9.38 3.23
C CYS A 335 1.54 -8.65 1.91
N GLY A 336 1.73 -7.33 1.98
CA GLY A 336 2.01 -6.46 0.84
C GLY A 336 1.01 -6.65 -0.30
N GLY A 337 1.50 -7.02 -1.47
CA GLY A 337 0.70 -7.28 -2.67
C GLY A 337 0.05 -8.67 -2.74
N LEU A 338 0.35 -9.60 -1.82
CA LEU A 338 -0.30 -10.91 -1.76
C LEU A 338 -1.63 -10.83 -1.01
N LEU A 339 -2.65 -10.27 -1.66
CA LEU A 339 -4.00 -10.17 -1.14
C LEU A 339 -5.08 -10.54 -2.17
N ASP A 340 -6.24 -10.99 -1.70
CA ASP A 340 -7.45 -11.12 -2.51
C ASP A 340 -8.74 -10.89 -1.68
N PRO A 341 -9.14 -9.62 -1.47
CA PRO A 341 -10.31 -9.26 -0.67
C PRO A 341 -11.61 -9.92 -1.11
N TRP A 342 -11.77 -10.19 -2.41
CA TRP A 342 -12.95 -10.88 -2.94
C TRP A 342 -12.99 -12.33 -2.45
N GLN A 343 -11.87 -13.05 -2.58
CA GLN A 343 -11.80 -14.45 -2.15
C GLN A 343 -11.90 -14.59 -0.63
N VAL A 344 -11.35 -13.63 0.13
CA VAL A 344 -11.51 -13.54 1.59
C VAL A 344 -12.98 -13.45 1.98
N LEU A 345 -13.73 -12.52 1.36
CA LEU A 345 -15.15 -12.36 1.61
C LEU A 345 -15.94 -13.62 1.22
N ARG A 346 -15.68 -14.16 0.03
CA ARG A 346 -16.32 -15.38 -0.50
C ARG A 346 -16.12 -16.60 0.41
N ALA A 347 -14.93 -16.73 1.00
CA ALA A 347 -14.59 -17.83 1.89
C ALA A 347 -15.00 -17.58 3.36
N GLY A 348 -15.53 -16.41 3.70
CA GLY A 348 -15.92 -16.06 5.08
C GLY A 348 -14.72 -15.98 6.02
N LEU A 349 -13.58 -15.50 5.53
CA LEU A 349 -12.34 -15.38 6.32
C LEU A 349 -12.24 -13.98 6.97
N VAL A 350 -11.59 -13.94 8.12
CA VAL A 350 -11.12 -12.71 8.75
C VAL A 350 -9.79 -12.32 8.11
N PRO A 351 -9.62 -11.10 7.56
CA PRO A 351 -8.34 -10.63 7.04
C PRO A 351 -7.53 -9.91 8.11
N TYR A 352 -6.23 -10.19 8.16
CA TYR A 352 -5.22 -9.33 8.75
C TYR A 352 -4.17 -9.03 7.69
N TRP A 353 -3.85 -7.75 7.47
CA TRP A 353 -2.90 -7.35 6.43
C TRP A 353 -1.63 -6.75 7.02
N CYS A 354 -0.48 -7.33 6.68
CA CYS A 354 0.82 -6.73 6.93
C CYS A 354 1.21 -5.85 5.74
N GLU A 355 1.66 -4.62 5.98
CA GLU A 355 2.11 -3.71 4.91
C GLU A 355 3.25 -4.30 4.09
N ASN A 356 4.14 -5.02 4.75
CA ASN A 356 5.32 -5.67 4.20
C ASN A 356 5.80 -6.75 5.18
N ALA A 357 6.94 -7.37 4.86
CA ALA A 357 7.53 -8.44 5.66
C ALA A 357 8.54 -7.94 6.72
N THR A 358 8.41 -6.71 7.22
CA THR A 358 9.23 -6.22 8.32
C THR A 358 8.95 -7.00 9.61
N ARG A 359 9.95 -7.14 10.48
CA ARG A 359 9.77 -7.79 11.78
C ARG A 359 8.65 -7.15 12.56
N ARG A 360 8.62 -5.81 12.61
CA ARG A 360 7.59 -5.04 13.30
C ARG A 360 6.18 -5.41 12.86
N SER A 361 5.93 -5.54 11.56
CA SER A 361 4.59 -5.90 11.06
C SER A 361 4.22 -7.35 11.37
N VAL A 362 5.18 -8.29 11.34
CA VAL A 362 4.93 -9.70 11.68
C VAL A 362 4.74 -9.90 13.18
N ASP A 363 5.59 -9.26 13.99
CA ASP A 363 5.51 -9.30 15.46
C ASP A 363 4.17 -8.71 15.92
N ALA A 364 3.71 -7.61 15.31
CA ALA A 364 2.40 -7.03 15.64
C ALA A 364 1.23 -7.95 15.29
N ALA A 365 1.32 -8.74 14.21
CA ALA A 365 0.32 -9.76 13.88
C ALA A 365 0.31 -10.88 14.94
N GLU A 366 1.49 -11.34 15.36
CA GLU A 366 1.65 -12.31 16.44
C GLU A 366 1.10 -11.80 17.78
N TRP A 367 1.42 -10.55 18.15
CA TRP A 367 0.90 -9.93 19.37
C TRP A 367 -0.63 -9.78 19.36
N TRP A 368 -1.20 -9.35 18.24
CA TRP A 368 -2.66 -9.28 18.10
C TRP A 368 -3.31 -10.67 18.20
N LEU A 369 -2.72 -11.69 17.55
CA LEU A 369 -3.19 -13.07 17.63
C LEU A 369 -3.13 -13.63 19.06
N ALA A 370 -2.08 -13.31 19.82
CA ALA A 370 -1.93 -13.72 21.21
C ALA A 370 -2.99 -13.09 22.14
N GLY A 371 -3.45 -11.88 21.83
CA GLY A 371 -4.54 -11.21 22.55
C GLY A 371 -5.94 -11.52 22.03
N SER A 372 -6.06 -12.24 20.91
CA SER A 372 -7.34 -12.53 20.26
C SER A 372 -7.95 -13.84 20.76
N GLU A 373 -9.28 -13.98 20.62
CA GLU A 373 -9.90 -15.29 20.73
C GLU A 373 -9.26 -16.29 19.72
N PRO A 374 -9.12 -17.58 20.06
CA PRO A 374 -8.46 -18.54 19.17
C PRO A 374 -9.14 -18.67 17.79
N PHE A 375 -8.33 -18.88 16.76
CA PHE A 375 -8.80 -19.20 15.41
C PHE A 375 -8.68 -20.71 15.14
N SER A 376 -9.65 -21.29 14.43
CA SER A 376 -9.59 -22.69 14.00
C SER A 376 -8.57 -22.89 12.88
N SER A 377 -8.43 -21.92 11.98
CA SER A 377 -7.39 -21.92 10.94
C SER A 377 -6.72 -20.56 10.81
N VAL A 378 -5.39 -20.58 10.63
CA VAL A 378 -4.60 -19.40 10.25
C VAL A 378 -3.81 -19.75 8.99
N ASP A 379 -4.14 -19.07 7.90
CA ASP A 379 -3.44 -19.14 6.62
C ASP A 379 -2.55 -17.90 6.46
N VAL A 380 -1.27 -18.09 6.16
CA VAL A 380 -0.28 -17.01 6.06
C VAL A 380 0.28 -16.94 4.64
N LEU A 381 0.19 -15.77 4.03
CA LEU A 381 0.64 -15.45 2.67
C LEU A 381 1.79 -14.43 2.72
N PRO A 382 3.03 -14.85 3.03
CA PRO A 382 4.15 -13.92 3.19
C PRO A 382 4.65 -13.44 1.83
N GLU A 383 4.53 -12.14 1.54
CA GLU A 383 5.22 -11.56 0.39
C GLU A 383 6.72 -11.55 0.66
N SER A 384 7.47 -12.10 -0.28
CA SER A 384 8.92 -12.11 -0.23
C SER A 384 9.45 -10.69 -0.47
N PRO A 385 10.26 -10.13 0.45
CA PRO A 385 10.77 -8.76 0.34
C PRO A 385 11.82 -8.61 -0.77
N GLY A 386 12.28 -9.71 -1.39
CA GLY A 386 13.22 -9.67 -2.50
C GLY A 386 14.68 -9.44 -2.10
N MET A 387 14.96 -9.31 -0.81
CA MET A 387 16.28 -9.03 -0.26
C MET A 387 16.44 -9.57 1.16
N ARG A 388 17.68 -9.67 1.62
CA ARG A 388 18.01 -10.00 3.01
C ARG A 388 18.32 -8.71 3.76
N SER A 389 17.63 -8.49 4.87
CA SER A 389 17.85 -7.35 5.77
C SER A 389 17.54 -7.77 7.21
N PRO A 390 18.28 -7.29 8.21
CA PRO A 390 17.97 -7.54 9.62
C PRO A 390 16.60 -6.98 10.04
N ALA A 391 16.07 -5.98 9.33
CA ALA A 391 14.75 -5.39 9.57
C ALA A 391 13.57 -6.30 9.18
N LEU A 392 13.84 -7.37 8.43
CA LEU A 392 12.81 -8.24 7.84
C LEU A 392 12.61 -9.50 8.67
N ALA A 393 11.37 -9.97 8.72
CA ALA A 393 10.99 -11.21 9.37
C ALA A 393 11.55 -12.41 8.60
N GLY A 394 11.97 -13.45 9.31
CA GLY A 394 12.34 -14.74 8.72
C GLY A 394 11.13 -15.66 8.56
N LEU A 395 11.35 -16.82 7.93
CA LEU A 395 10.34 -17.89 7.91
C LEU A 395 9.91 -18.37 9.31
N PRO A 396 10.81 -18.48 10.32
CA PRO A 396 10.39 -18.88 11.66
C PRO A 396 9.31 -17.97 12.27
N GLN A 397 9.41 -16.64 12.07
CA GLN A 397 8.41 -15.69 12.53
C GLN A 397 7.06 -15.89 11.82
N TRP A 398 7.06 -16.07 10.50
CA TRP A 398 5.82 -16.37 9.77
C TRP A 398 5.19 -17.71 10.17
N LEU A 399 6.01 -18.71 10.51
CA LEU A 399 5.54 -19.99 11.05
C LEU A 399 4.93 -19.82 12.46
N ALA A 400 5.49 -18.93 13.29
CA ALA A 400 4.93 -18.60 14.60
C ALA A 400 3.53 -17.99 14.47
N VAL A 401 3.34 -17.06 13.53
CA VAL A 401 2.01 -16.51 13.19
C VAL A 401 1.05 -17.63 12.75
N ALA A 402 1.47 -18.52 11.86
CA ALA A 402 0.63 -19.64 11.41
C ALA A 402 0.26 -20.61 12.56
N ALA A 403 1.09 -20.71 13.61
CA ALA A 403 0.92 -21.63 14.72
C ALA A 403 -0.29 -21.32 15.62
N PHE A 404 -0.85 -20.09 15.54
CA PHE A 404 -2.07 -19.71 16.26
C PHE A 404 -3.33 -20.42 15.75
N GLY A 405 -3.27 -21.09 14.60
CA GLY A 405 -4.36 -21.94 14.11
C GLY A 405 -4.49 -23.24 14.89
N ARG A 406 -5.69 -23.51 15.45
CA ARG A 406 -5.93 -24.73 16.24
C ARG A 406 -5.96 -26.01 15.40
N ARG A 407 -6.71 -26.00 14.29
CA ARG A 407 -6.92 -27.15 13.39
C ARG A 407 -6.04 -27.08 12.15
N ARG A 408 -5.79 -25.87 11.64
CA ARG A 408 -4.96 -25.65 10.45
C ARG A 408 -3.96 -24.52 10.68
N ARG A 409 -2.69 -24.82 10.42
CA ARG A 409 -1.53 -23.94 10.55
C ARG A 409 -0.82 -23.91 9.20
N ALA A 410 -1.20 -22.97 8.34
CA ALA A 410 -0.80 -23.01 6.95
C ALA A 410 0.07 -21.81 6.60
N LEU A 411 1.33 -22.09 6.26
CA LEU A 411 2.19 -21.15 5.57
C LEU A 411 2.23 -21.54 4.09
N ASP A 412 2.00 -20.59 3.18
CA ASP A 412 2.05 -20.90 1.74
C ASP A 412 3.41 -21.48 1.34
N ARG A 413 3.40 -22.74 0.86
CA ARG A 413 4.64 -23.48 0.54
C ARG A 413 5.43 -22.85 -0.60
N THR A 414 4.74 -22.28 -1.59
CA THR A 414 5.40 -21.65 -2.75
C THR A 414 6.14 -20.38 -2.33
N ALA A 415 5.49 -19.53 -1.53
CA ALA A 415 6.11 -18.37 -0.94
C ALA A 415 7.27 -18.76 -0.01
N ALA A 416 7.08 -19.78 0.84
CA ALA A 416 8.10 -20.23 1.77
C ALA A 416 9.37 -20.76 1.09
N ARG A 417 9.25 -21.49 -0.04
CA ARG A 417 10.40 -22.09 -0.74
C ARG A 417 11.42 -21.07 -1.24
N GLY A 418 10.97 -19.87 -1.60
CA GLY A 418 11.82 -18.83 -2.17
C GLY A 418 12.13 -17.66 -1.23
N TYR A 419 11.58 -17.66 -0.03
CA TYR A 419 11.73 -16.58 0.93
C TYR A 419 13.17 -16.46 1.47
N PRO A 420 13.71 -15.25 1.71
CA PRO A 420 13.08 -13.92 1.57
C PRO A 420 13.36 -13.25 0.20
N VAL A 421 13.83 -13.99 -0.81
CA VAL A 421 14.44 -13.36 -1.99
C VAL A 421 13.67 -13.56 -3.29
N ALA A 422 13.10 -14.73 -3.54
CA ALA A 422 12.35 -14.97 -4.78
C ALA A 422 10.98 -14.28 -4.69
N SER A 423 10.62 -13.52 -5.71
CA SER A 423 9.31 -12.86 -5.81
C SER A 423 8.20 -13.87 -6.03
N VAL A 424 7.03 -13.60 -5.44
CA VAL A 424 5.84 -14.45 -5.55
C VAL A 424 4.79 -13.70 -6.39
N PRO A 425 4.18 -14.31 -7.42
CA PRO A 425 3.08 -13.69 -8.16
C PRO A 425 1.84 -13.51 -7.29
N THR A 426 1.08 -12.45 -7.52
CA THR A 426 -0.18 -12.20 -6.77
C THR A 426 -1.22 -13.26 -7.01
N ARG A 427 -1.15 -13.94 -8.17
CA ARG A 427 -1.92 -15.17 -8.47
C ARG A 427 -1.90 -16.17 -7.33
N ARG A 428 -0.79 -16.26 -6.60
CA ARG A 428 -0.65 -17.23 -5.53
C ARG A 428 -1.64 -17.00 -4.40
N ALA A 429 -1.90 -15.74 -4.02
CA ALA A 429 -2.89 -15.41 -3.01
C ALA A 429 -4.28 -15.90 -3.43
N THR A 430 -4.68 -15.60 -4.67
CA THR A 430 -5.94 -16.09 -5.25
C THR A 430 -6.02 -17.61 -5.27
N GLU A 431 -4.96 -18.32 -5.67
CA GLU A 431 -4.96 -19.79 -5.71
C GLU A 431 -5.18 -20.42 -4.32
N VAL A 432 -4.48 -19.92 -3.30
CA VAL A 432 -4.60 -20.41 -1.92
C VAL A 432 -6.00 -20.12 -1.38
N LEU A 433 -6.49 -18.89 -1.57
CA LEU A 433 -7.79 -18.48 -1.07
C LEU A 433 -8.95 -19.13 -1.84
N ARG A 434 -8.79 -19.39 -3.14
CA ARG A 434 -9.79 -20.08 -3.95
C ARG A 434 -10.01 -21.51 -3.46
N ALA A 435 -8.97 -22.17 -2.96
CA ALA A 435 -9.03 -23.53 -2.41
C ALA A 435 -9.75 -23.61 -1.05
N GLN A 436 -10.05 -22.47 -0.42
CA GLN A 436 -10.84 -22.44 0.82
C GLN A 436 -12.32 -22.73 0.51
N PRO A 437 -13.02 -23.50 1.36
CA PRO A 437 -14.45 -23.72 1.22
C PRO A 437 -15.21 -22.38 1.22
N CYS A 438 -16.09 -22.21 0.24
CA CYS A 438 -17.02 -21.08 0.21
C CYS A 438 -17.94 -21.12 1.43
N ASP A 439 -18.17 -19.96 2.03
CA ASP A 439 -19.06 -19.84 3.18
C ASP A 439 -20.41 -19.28 2.73
N LEU A 440 -21.25 -20.15 2.14
CA LEU A 440 -22.55 -19.77 1.60
C LEU A 440 -23.66 -19.83 2.67
N PRO A 441 -24.70 -18.97 2.59
CA PRO A 441 -24.85 -17.84 1.65
C PRO A 441 -23.85 -16.72 1.96
N ALA A 442 -23.52 -15.86 0.98
CA ALA A 442 -22.61 -14.73 1.24
C ALA A 442 -23.17 -13.83 2.37
N PRO A 443 -22.32 -13.30 3.27
CA PRO A 443 -22.79 -12.40 4.31
C PRO A 443 -23.39 -11.12 3.69
N PRO A 444 -24.44 -10.54 4.30
CA PRO A 444 -24.95 -9.25 3.84
C PRO A 444 -23.87 -8.18 3.99
N PRO A 445 -23.84 -7.14 3.12
CA PRO A 445 -22.86 -6.06 3.21
C PRO A 445 -22.78 -5.48 4.62
N LEU A 446 -21.56 -5.21 5.06
CA LEU A 446 -21.32 -4.54 6.33
C LEU A 446 -21.93 -3.14 6.30
N LEU A 447 -22.66 -2.78 7.34
CA LEU A 447 -23.19 -1.42 7.49
C LEU A 447 -22.09 -0.46 7.94
N ALA A 448 -22.00 0.71 7.31
CA ALA A 448 -21.00 1.71 7.66
C ALA A 448 -21.11 2.19 9.12
N ALA A 449 -22.33 2.34 9.65
CA ALA A 449 -22.56 2.68 11.05
C ALA A 449 -21.90 1.67 12.01
N THR A 450 -22.01 0.37 11.70
CA THR A 450 -21.36 -0.70 12.45
C THR A 450 -19.84 -0.61 12.41
N ALA A 451 -19.27 -0.28 11.24
CA ALA A 451 -17.82 -0.11 11.10
C ALA A 451 -17.31 1.10 11.91
N ILE A 452 -18.01 2.22 11.85
CA ILE A 452 -17.67 3.44 12.58
C ILE A 452 -17.72 3.19 14.09
N GLU A 453 -18.77 2.52 14.58
CA GLU A 453 -18.89 2.20 15.99
C GLU A 453 -17.78 1.24 16.46
N ALA A 454 -17.48 0.21 15.66
CA ALA A 454 -16.38 -0.69 15.95
C ALA A 454 -15.02 0.04 16.02
N PHE A 455 -14.78 1.02 15.14
CA PHE A 455 -13.56 1.82 15.22
C PHE A 455 -13.53 2.75 16.43
N ARG A 456 -14.67 3.30 16.87
CA ARG A 456 -14.73 4.11 18.10
C ARG A 456 -14.44 3.30 19.35
N VAL A 457 -15.01 2.10 19.45
CA VAL A 457 -14.73 1.16 20.54
C VAL A 457 -13.28 0.68 20.48
N GLY A 458 -12.81 0.30 19.30
CA GLY A 458 -11.44 -0.18 19.06
C GLY A 458 -10.35 0.90 19.19
N ALA A 459 -10.70 2.18 19.04
CA ALA A 459 -9.77 3.31 19.12
C ALA A 459 -8.97 3.32 20.43
N ALA A 460 -9.66 3.08 21.56
CA ALA A 460 -9.04 3.04 22.88
C ALA A 460 -8.03 1.89 23.05
N HIS A 461 -8.24 0.76 22.36
CA HIS A 461 -7.47 -0.46 22.56
C HIS A 461 -6.37 -0.68 21.50
N GLN A 462 -6.59 -0.24 20.26
CA GLN A 462 -5.68 -0.48 19.14
C GLN A 462 -4.76 0.73 18.84
N GLY A 463 -5.07 1.90 19.40
CA GLY A 463 -4.34 3.14 19.12
C GLY A 463 -4.76 3.82 17.81
N LEU A 464 -6.05 3.69 17.48
CA LEU A 464 -6.67 4.48 16.42
C LEU A 464 -7.26 5.75 17.03
N VAL A 465 -7.35 6.82 16.24
CA VAL A 465 -8.12 8.01 16.61
C VAL A 465 -9.26 8.17 15.62
N VAL A 466 -10.50 8.19 16.12
CA VAL A 466 -11.69 8.38 15.31
C VAL A 466 -12.30 9.74 15.63
N CYS A 467 -12.44 10.61 14.62
CA CYS A 467 -13.02 11.95 14.75
C CYS A 467 -14.22 12.15 13.83
#